data_AF-A0A847M9C6-F1
#
_entry.id   AF-A0A847M9C6-F1
#
_cell.length_a   1.000
_cell.length_b   1.000
_cell.length_c   1.000
_cell.angle_alpha   90.00
_cell.angle_beta   90.00
_cell.angle_gamma   90.00
#
_symmetry.space_group_name_H-M   'P 1'
#
loop_
_entity.id
_entity.type
_entity.pdbx_description
1 polymer ?
#
loop_
_entity_poly.entity_id
_entity_poly.type
_entity_poly.pdbx_seq_one_letter_code
_entity_poly.pdbx_strand_id
1 'polypeptide(L)'
;MKYRYLVYHILFAAAAFCAQSPALEYSFQVPEMELHVTVNPDASVTMEYRMNLMCNEGARAIDIVDIGTPHRGYDTSNMKAYLNGEKLDIIRHSEVVHPGVEVPLTPPIDPGQSGQFEINLTMPDMVYQDTTRAENASLRITPTWFDGDYLTGSTD
;
A
#
# COMPACT_ATOMS: atom_id res chain seq x y z
N MET A 1 -56.11 -20.17 54.83
CA MET A 1 -55.28 -19.01 54.44
C MET A 1 -53.85 -19.49 54.32
N LYS A 2 -53.00 -19.23 53.33
CA LYS A 2 -53.07 -18.67 51.97
C LYS A 2 -51.78 -19.20 51.29
N TYR A 3 -51.91 -19.56 50.03
CA TYR A 3 -50.91 -19.99 49.04
C TYR A 3 -49.63 -19.12 48.91
N ARG A 4 -48.58 -19.75 48.34
CA ARG A 4 -47.48 -19.21 47.48
C ARG A 4 -46.36 -18.44 48.22
N TYR A 5 -45.05 -18.55 47.94
CA TYR A 5 -44.36 -18.66 46.65
C TYR A 5 -43.02 -19.40 46.76
N LEU A 6 -42.80 -20.31 45.80
CA LEU A 6 -41.53 -20.80 45.31
C LEU A 6 -40.76 -19.62 44.69
N VAL A 7 -39.54 -19.32 45.12
CA VAL A 7 -38.67 -18.35 44.44
C VAL A 7 -37.35 -19.03 44.09
N TYR A 8 -37.26 -19.42 42.81
CA TYR A 8 -36.05 -19.83 42.12
C TYR A 8 -35.03 -18.68 42.15
N HIS A 9 -33.81 -18.94 42.62
CA HIS A 9 -32.64 -18.12 42.29
C HIS A 9 -31.65 -18.99 41.53
N ILE A 10 -31.95 -19.23 40.24
CA ILE A 10 -30.92 -19.60 39.27
C ILE A 10 -30.16 -18.31 38.98
N LEU A 11 -28.95 -18.21 39.52
CA LEU A 11 -28.00 -17.19 39.13
C LEU A 11 -27.53 -17.53 37.71
N PHE A 12 -28.09 -16.87 36.70
CA PHE A 12 -27.58 -16.93 35.34
C PHE A 12 -26.31 -16.08 35.29
N ALA A 13 -25.14 -16.69 35.53
CA ALA A 13 -23.86 -16.08 35.22
C ALA A 13 -23.70 -16.08 33.69
N ALA A 14 -24.20 -15.02 33.04
CA ALA A 14 -23.87 -14.73 31.66
C ALA A 14 -22.39 -14.33 31.61
N ALA A 15 -21.51 -15.30 31.42
CA ALA A 15 -20.14 -15.05 31.00
C ALA A 15 -20.22 -14.37 29.62
N ALA A 16 -20.13 -13.04 29.62
CA ALA A 16 -19.87 -12.29 28.41
C ALA A 16 -18.48 -12.70 27.93
N PHE A 17 -18.44 -13.71 27.06
CA PHE A 17 -17.27 -13.96 26.23
C PHE A 17 -17.19 -12.75 25.29
N CYS A 18 -16.37 -11.77 25.66
CA CYS A 18 -15.86 -10.82 24.67
C CYS A 18 -15.06 -11.65 23.68
N ALA A 19 -15.69 -12.09 22.60
CA ALA A 19 -14.96 -12.59 21.44
C ALA A 19 -14.07 -11.45 20.98
N GLN A 20 -12.78 -11.51 21.33
CA GLN A 20 -11.77 -10.74 20.62
C GLN A 20 -11.84 -11.26 19.20
N SER A 21 -12.38 -10.46 18.28
CA SER A 21 -12.16 -10.71 16.87
C SER A 21 -10.65 -10.67 16.70
N PRO A 22 -9.96 -11.73 16.25
CA PRO A 22 -8.64 -11.55 15.67
C PRO A 22 -8.71 -10.36 14.71
N ALA A 23 -7.86 -9.37 14.95
CA ALA A 23 -7.64 -8.32 13.98
C ALA A 23 -7.05 -9.03 12.76
N LEU A 24 -7.77 -9.04 11.64
CA LEU A 24 -7.26 -9.63 10.40
C LEU A 24 -5.95 -8.93 10.03
N GLU A 25 -4.91 -9.70 9.76
CA GLU A 25 -3.63 -9.16 9.31
C GLU A 25 -3.65 -8.91 7.79
N TYR A 26 -2.77 -8.02 7.33
CA TYR A 26 -2.55 -7.85 5.90
C TYR A 26 -1.89 -9.12 5.35
N SER A 27 -2.40 -9.61 4.23
CA SER A 27 -1.80 -10.70 3.48
C SER A 27 -2.20 -10.57 2.02
N PHE A 28 -1.22 -10.42 1.14
CA PHE A 28 -1.47 -10.11 -0.27
C PHE A 28 -0.38 -10.66 -1.18
N GLN A 29 -0.63 -10.58 -2.48
CA GLN A 29 0.30 -10.90 -3.55
C GLN A 29 0.49 -9.66 -4.42
N VAL A 30 1.67 -9.57 -5.04
CA VAL A 30 1.95 -8.62 -6.13
C VAL A 30 2.43 -9.43 -7.33
N PRO A 31 1.53 -10.09 -8.09
CA PRO A 31 1.96 -11.03 -9.12
C PRO A 31 2.75 -10.36 -10.26
N GLU A 32 2.51 -9.08 -10.52
CA GLU A 32 3.20 -8.29 -11.56
C GLU A 32 3.52 -6.91 -11.01
N MET A 33 4.77 -6.47 -11.17
CA MET A 33 5.19 -5.10 -10.87
C MET A 33 6.09 -4.57 -11.99
N GLU A 34 5.60 -3.57 -12.71
CA GLU A 34 6.37 -2.85 -13.72
C GLU A 34 6.75 -1.46 -13.18
N LEU A 35 8.00 -1.07 -13.39
CA LEU A 35 8.48 0.30 -13.21
C LEU A 35 9.10 0.77 -14.53
N HIS A 36 8.46 1.74 -15.17
CA HIS A 36 9.06 2.46 -16.29
C HIS A 36 9.73 3.74 -15.79
N VAL A 37 10.98 3.94 -16.19
CA VAL A 37 11.82 5.09 -15.80
C VAL A 37 12.19 5.87 -17.05
N THR A 38 11.69 7.11 -17.15
CA THR A 38 12.04 8.04 -18.23
C THR A 38 12.93 9.16 -17.69
N VAL A 39 14.12 9.32 -18.26
CA VAL A 39 15.03 10.42 -17.91
C VAL A 39 14.62 11.68 -18.67
N ASN A 40 14.45 12.79 -17.94
CA ASN A 40 14.11 14.09 -18.49
C ASN A 40 15.36 14.95 -18.74
N PRO A 41 15.29 15.96 -19.65
CA PRO A 41 16.43 16.83 -19.96
C PRO A 41 16.98 17.65 -18.79
N ASP A 42 16.18 17.85 -17.73
CA ASP A 42 16.52 18.65 -16.54
C ASP A 42 17.10 17.81 -15.39
N ALA A 43 17.58 16.59 -15.70
CA ALA A 43 18.09 15.62 -14.72
C ALA A 43 17.04 15.07 -13.73
N SER A 44 15.76 15.40 -13.92
CA SER A 44 14.65 14.68 -13.28
C SER A 44 14.33 13.38 -14.00
N VAL A 45 13.51 12.56 -13.36
CA VAL A 45 13.05 11.27 -13.86
C VAL A 45 11.56 11.13 -13.62
N THR A 46 10.83 10.75 -14.66
CA THR A 46 9.44 10.29 -14.53
C THR A 46 9.44 8.79 -14.26
N MET A 47 8.74 8.39 -13.20
CA MET A 47 8.55 7.00 -12.80
C MET A 47 7.07 6.65 -12.93
N GLU A 48 6.79 5.58 -13.64
CA GLU A 48 5.45 5.06 -13.87
C GLU A 48 5.41 3.62 -13.35
N TYR A 49 4.72 3.42 -12.22
CA TYR A 49 4.52 2.11 -11.63
C TYR A 49 3.17 1.55 -12.07
N ARG A 50 3.16 0.25 -12.36
CA ARG A 50 1.95 -0.55 -12.54
C ARG A 50 2.10 -1.85 -11.76
N MET A 51 1.15 -2.11 -10.85
CA MET A 51 1.17 -3.27 -9.97
C MET A 51 -0.17 -3.97 -10.02
N ASN A 52 -0.17 -5.29 -10.22
CA ASN A 52 -1.36 -6.09 -9.95
C ASN A 52 -1.29 -6.50 -8.47
N LEU A 53 -2.26 -6.06 -7.69
CA LEU A 53 -2.39 -6.40 -6.28
C LEU A 53 -3.50 -7.43 -6.13
N MET A 54 -3.28 -8.47 -5.33
CA MET A 54 -4.30 -9.46 -4.98
C MET A 54 -4.37 -9.62 -3.47
N CYS A 55 -5.53 -9.35 -2.89
CA CYS A 55 -5.78 -9.56 -1.48
C CYS A 55 -6.09 -11.04 -1.23
N ASN A 56 -5.39 -11.69 -0.30
CA ASN A 56 -5.61 -13.10 -0.01
C ASN A 56 -6.99 -13.31 0.64
N GLU A 57 -7.57 -14.49 0.44
CA GLU A 57 -8.84 -14.85 1.10
C GLU A 57 -8.69 -14.79 2.62
N GLY A 58 -9.68 -14.17 3.29
CA GLY A 58 -9.68 -14.03 4.75
C GLY A 58 -8.67 -13.01 5.31
N ALA A 59 -7.91 -12.30 4.48
CA ALA A 59 -7.00 -11.24 4.93
C ALA A 59 -7.76 -9.94 5.26
N ARG A 60 -7.05 -8.93 5.78
CA ARG A 60 -7.54 -7.55 5.78
C ARG A 60 -7.55 -7.00 4.34
N ALA A 61 -8.60 -6.27 3.98
CA ALA A 61 -8.69 -5.58 2.69
C ALA A 61 -7.48 -4.64 2.49
N ILE A 62 -6.96 -4.56 1.26
CA ILE A 62 -5.92 -3.60 0.92
C ILE A 62 -6.59 -2.25 0.76
N ASP A 63 -6.37 -1.36 1.71
CA ASP A 63 -7.02 -0.06 1.82
C ASP A 63 -6.06 1.12 1.61
N ILE A 64 -4.75 0.87 1.65
CA ILE A 64 -3.68 1.84 1.39
C ILE A 64 -2.55 1.13 0.64
N VAL A 65 -1.93 1.82 -0.32
CA VAL A 65 -0.69 1.38 -0.98
C VAL A 65 0.43 2.38 -0.69
N ASP A 66 1.48 1.92 -0.03
CA ASP A 66 2.70 2.70 0.23
C ASP A 66 3.73 2.51 -0.87
N ILE A 67 4.34 3.62 -1.29
CA ILE A 67 5.33 3.68 -2.38
C ILE A 67 6.57 4.40 -1.88
N GLY A 68 7.69 3.68 -1.85
CA GLY A 68 9.01 4.25 -1.58
C GLY A 68 9.45 5.19 -2.69
N THR A 69 10.09 6.30 -2.32
CA THR A 69 10.69 7.23 -3.27
C THR A 69 12.23 7.21 -3.18
N PRO A 70 12.96 7.56 -4.24
CA PRO A 70 14.43 7.57 -4.21
C PRO A 70 15.05 8.45 -3.11
N HIS A 71 14.41 9.59 -2.78
CA HIS A 71 14.84 10.52 -1.74
C HIS A 71 13.71 11.48 -1.34
N ARG A 72 13.92 12.29 -0.29
CA ARG A 72 12.91 13.20 0.30
C ARG A 72 12.46 14.38 -0.59
N GLY A 73 13.18 14.70 -1.66
CA GLY A 73 12.82 15.78 -2.60
C GLY A 73 11.62 15.50 -3.53
N TYR A 74 10.71 14.60 -3.15
CA TYR A 74 9.50 14.32 -3.94
C TYR A 74 8.43 15.40 -3.70
N ASP A 75 7.54 15.57 -4.67
CA ASP A 75 6.42 16.50 -4.60
C ASP A 75 5.11 15.77 -4.95
N THR A 76 4.20 15.62 -3.98
CA THR A 76 2.93 14.92 -4.19
C THR A 76 2.01 15.64 -5.20
N SER A 77 2.22 16.94 -5.45
CA SER A 77 1.42 17.70 -6.40
C SER A 77 1.66 17.29 -7.86
N ASN A 78 2.78 16.61 -8.14
CA ASN A 78 3.08 16.07 -9.47
C ASN A 78 2.62 14.62 -9.66
N MET A 79 2.03 14.02 -8.62
CA MET A 79 1.69 12.60 -8.62
C MET A 79 0.26 12.35 -9.05
N LYS A 80 0.03 11.21 -9.71
CA LYS A 80 -1.31 10.72 -10.08
C LYS A 80 -1.38 9.22 -9.84
N ALA A 81 -2.43 8.78 -9.18
CA ALA A 81 -2.64 7.36 -8.89
C ALA A 81 -4.02 6.90 -9.37
N TYR A 82 -4.12 5.63 -9.72
CA TYR A 82 -5.32 5.00 -10.23
C TYR A 82 -5.48 3.59 -9.67
N LEU A 83 -6.72 3.15 -9.53
CA LEU A 83 -7.08 1.76 -9.27
C LEU A 83 -8.05 1.31 -10.36
N ASN A 84 -7.68 0.29 -11.13
CA ASN A 84 -8.47 -0.21 -12.25
C ASN A 84 -8.86 0.89 -13.26
N GLY A 85 -7.97 1.87 -13.47
CA GLY A 85 -8.21 3.03 -14.34
C GLY A 85 -9.05 4.16 -13.73
N GLU A 86 -9.61 3.98 -12.52
CA GLU A 86 -10.29 5.05 -11.79
C GLU A 86 -9.30 5.87 -10.96
N LYS A 87 -9.41 7.20 -11.03
CA LYS A 87 -8.48 8.10 -10.36
C LYS A 87 -8.66 8.06 -8.84
N LEU A 88 -7.55 7.99 -8.11
CA LEU A 88 -7.49 8.17 -6.66
C LEU A 88 -7.15 9.63 -6.33
N ASP A 89 -7.94 10.26 -5.45
CA ASP A 89 -7.85 11.70 -5.19
C ASP A 89 -6.83 12.08 -4.11
N ILE A 90 -6.38 11.12 -3.30
CA ILE A 90 -5.52 11.37 -2.15
C ILE A 90 -4.18 10.69 -2.36
N ILE A 91 -3.11 11.49 -2.35
CA ILE A 91 -1.73 11.05 -2.24
C ILE A 91 -1.08 11.91 -1.17
N ARG A 92 -0.49 11.28 -0.15
CA ARG A 92 0.09 12.00 0.99
C ARG A 92 1.40 11.36 1.45
N HIS A 93 2.10 12.01 2.37
CA HIS A 93 3.27 11.42 2.99
C HIS A 93 2.89 10.11 3.69
N SER A 94 3.67 9.06 3.44
CA SER A 94 3.45 7.77 4.11
C SER A 94 3.72 7.88 5.61
N GLU A 95 2.89 7.23 6.40
CA GLU A 95 3.09 7.10 7.85
C GLU A 95 4.15 6.04 8.18
N VAL A 96 4.42 5.09 7.28
CA VAL A 96 5.27 3.90 7.55
C VAL A 96 6.49 3.74 6.63
N VAL A 97 6.44 4.22 5.38
CA VAL A 97 7.56 4.17 4.41
C VAL A 97 8.26 5.52 4.33
N HIS A 98 9.56 5.55 4.66
CA HIS A 98 10.35 6.78 4.76
C HIS A 98 11.69 6.67 3.99
N PRO A 99 11.92 7.45 2.91
CA PRO A 99 10.99 8.38 2.26
C PRO A 99 9.94 7.66 1.39
N GLY A 100 8.71 8.17 1.39
CA GLY A 100 7.62 7.56 0.63
C GLY A 100 6.31 8.32 0.69
N VAL A 101 5.37 7.86 -0.12
CA VAL A 101 3.98 8.33 -0.16
C VAL A 101 3.04 7.17 0.07
N GLU A 102 1.85 7.46 0.56
CA GLU A 102 0.77 6.49 0.70
C GLU A 102 -0.46 6.96 -0.10
N VAL A 103 -1.16 6.00 -0.69
CA VAL A 103 -2.35 6.22 -1.51
C VAL A 103 -3.50 5.40 -0.94
N PRO A 104 -4.45 6.03 -0.24
CA PRO A 104 -5.69 5.37 0.17
C PRO A 104 -6.50 4.91 -1.04
N LEU A 105 -6.96 3.66 -1.00
CA LEU A 105 -7.77 3.04 -2.04
C LEU A 105 -9.26 3.27 -1.77
N THR A 106 -10.02 3.64 -2.79
CA THR A 106 -11.47 3.80 -2.70
C THR A 106 -12.12 3.37 -4.02
N PRO A 107 -12.83 2.23 -4.05
CA PRO A 107 -12.98 1.25 -2.96
C PRO A 107 -11.66 0.52 -2.63
N PRO A 108 -11.53 -0.10 -1.44
CA PRO A 108 -10.42 -0.99 -1.12
C PRO A 108 -10.47 -2.29 -1.95
N ILE A 109 -9.37 -3.04 -1.98
CA ILE A 109 -9.34 -4.39 -2.57
C ILE A 109 -9.71 -5.41 -1.48
N ASP A 110 -10.96 -5.89 -1.54
CA ASP A 110 -11.50 -6.85 -0.57
C ASP A 110 -10.83 -8.23 -0.65
N PRO A 111 -10.93 -9.06 0.41
CA PRO A 111 -10.35 -10.39 0.44
C PRO A 111 -10.79 -11.28 -0.73
N GLY A 112 -9.82 -11.92 -1.39
CA GLY A 112 -10.05 -12.73 -2.59
C GLY A 112 -10.25 -11.92 -3.88
N GLN A 113 -10.13 -10.59 -3.83
CA GLN A 113 -10.20 -9.72 -5.01
C GLN A 113 -8.81 -9.23 -5.43
N SER A 114 -8.73 -8.70 -6.64
CA SER A 114 -7.53 -8.08 -7.19
C SER A 114 -7.83 -6.71 -7.79
N GLY A 115 -6.80 -5.86 -7.86
CA GLY A 115 -6.87 -4.57 -8.52
C GLY A 115 -5.54 -4.20 -9.15
N GLN A 116 -5.60 -3.51 -10.28
CA GLN A 116 -4.43 -2.91 -10.92
C GLN A 116 -4.23 -1.51 -10.36
N PHE A 117 -3.17 -1.34 -9.58
CA PHE A 117 -2.74 -0.07 -9.03
C PHE A 117 -1.70 0.57 -9.94
N GLU A 118 -1.89 1.84 -10.25
CA GLU A 118 -0.95 2.64 -11.04
C GLU A 118 -0.60 3.91 -10.28
N ILE A 119 0.67 4.30 -10.30
CA ILE A 119 1.10 5.61 -9.80
C ILE A 119 2.22 6.19 -10.66
N ASN A 120 2.07 7.46 -11.01
CA ASN A 120 3.04 8.24 -11.76
C ASN A 120 3.57 9.36 -10.88
N LEU A 121 4.89 9.58 -10.90
CA LEU A 121 5.56 10.65 -10.18
C LEU A 121 6.81 11.13 -10.90
N THR A 122 7.18 12.39 -10.71
CA THR A 122 8.45 12.93 -11.21
C THR A 122 9.39 13.23 -10.04
N MET A 123 10.60 12.69 -10.10
CA MET A 123 11.66 12.88 -9.10
C MET A 123 12.76 13.77 -9.65
N PRO A 124 13.08 14.90 -8.99
CA PRO A 124 14.21 15.74 -9.38
C PRO A 124 15.55 15.09 -9.00
N ASP A 125 16.67 15.63 -9.49
CA ASP A 125 18.03 15.32 -9.03
C ASP A 125 18.44 13.84 -9.09
N MET A 126 17.98 13.12 -10.11
CA MET A 126 18.18 11.68 -10.28
C MET A 126 19.34 11.32 -11.21
N VAL A 127 19.81 12.26 -12.03
CA VAL A 127 20.91 12.07 -12.98
C VAL A 127 22.15 12.79 -12.49
N TYR A 128 23.25 12.05 -12.34
CA TYR A 128 24.52 12.56 -11.83
C TYR A 128 25.57 12.59 -12.95
N GLN A 129 26.13 13.77 -13.22
CA GLN A 129 27.23 13.94 -14.16
C GLN A 129 28.50 13.25 -13.65
N ASP A 130 29.19 12.54 -14.53
CA ASP A 130 30.49 11.96 -14.23
C ASP A 130 31.55 13.08 -14.13
N THR A 131 32.23 13.15 -12.98
CA THR A 131 33.26 14.16 -12.70
C THR A 131 34.60 13.89 -13.38
N THR A 132 34.78 12.69 -13.93
CA THR A 132 35.99 12.28 -14.66
C THR A 132 35.80 12.32 -16.19
N ARG A 133 34.55 12.24 -16.66
CA ARG A 133 34.19 12.20 -18.09
C ARG A 133 32.93 13.02 -18.34
N ALA A 134 33.09 14.27 -18.76
CA ALA A 134 32.00 15.24 -18.85
C ALA A 134 30.85 14.83 -19.79
N GLU A 135 31.12 13.92 -20.74
CA GLU A 135 30.16 13.34 -21.68
C GLU A 135 29.27 12.23 -21.09
N ASN A 136 29.58 11.74 -19.88
CA ASN A 136 28.85 10.66 -19.24
C ASN A 136 27.96 11.17 -18.10
N ALA A 137 26.87 10.44 -17.87
CA ALA A 137 26.02 10.59 -16.70
C ALA A 137 25.54 9.22 -16.21
N SER A 138 25.12 9.17 -14.95
CA SER A 138 24.61 7.96 -14.31
C SER A 138 23.29 8.23 -13.59
N LEU A 139 22.49 7.19 -13.46
CA LEU A 139 21.27 7.17 -12.68
C LEU A 139 21.27 5.89 -11.84
N ARG A 140 20.76 5.98 -10.60
CA ARG A 140 20.53 4.83 -9.74
C ARG A 140 19.07 4.82 -9.31
N ILE A 141 18.43 3.67 -9.48
CA ILE A 141 17.04 3.44 -9.10
C ILE A 141 16.90 2.09 -8.40
N THR A 142 15.98 2.01 -7.45
CA THR A 142 15.51 0.76 -6.85
C THR A 142 13.99 0.85 -6.82
N PRO A 143 13.27 -0.14 -7.38
CA PRO A 143 11.82 -0.19 -7.28
C PRO A 143 11.36 -0.19 -5.82
N THR A 144 10.13 0.24 -5.56
CA THR A 144 9.49 0.00 -4.25
C THR A 144 9.39 -1.50 -3.98
N TRP A 145 9.39 -1.90 -2.71
CA TRP A 145 9.15 -3.28 -2.28
C TRP A 145 8.25 -3.29 -1.07
N PHE A 146 7.61 -4.42 -0.81
CA PHE A 146 6.73 -4.62 0.34
C PHE A 146 7.37 -5.58 1.35
N ASP A 147 6.90 -5.53 2.59
CA ASP A 147 7.39 -6.43 3.63
C ASP A 147 7.03 -7.89 3.29
N GLY A 148 8.05 -8.76 3.35
CA GLY A 148 7.91 -10.18 3.07
C GLY A 148 6.96 -10.89 4.03
N ASP A 149 6.76 -10.34 5.24
CA ASP A 149 5.83 -10.90 6.23
C ASP A 149 4.36 -10.84 5.79
N TYR A 150 4.01 -9.90 4.89
CA TYR A 150 2.66 -9.78 4.32
C TYR A 150 2.52 -10.38 2.93
N LEU A 151 3.64 -10.64 2.25
CA LEU A 151 3.67 -11.14 0.88
C LEU A 151 3.54 -12.66 0.82
N THR A 152 2.82 -13.10 -0.20
CA THR A 152 2.74 -14.50 -0.63
C THR A 152 2.94 -14.58 -2.14
N GLY A 153 3.22 -15.78 -2.66
CA GLY A 153 3.44 -15.98 -4.10
C GLY A 153 4.78 -15.43 -4.59
N SER A 154 4.84 -15.14 -5.90
CA SER A 154 6.01 -14.58 -6.58
C SER A 154 5.59 -13.41 -7.46
N THR A 155 6.55 -12.51 -7.72
CA THR A 155 6.39 -11.36 -8.62
C THR A 155 7.18 -11.61 -9.89
N ASP A 156 6.54 -11.38 -11.05
CA ASP A 156 7.20 -11.32 -12.36
C ASP A 156 7.80 -9.93 -12.64
#